data_AF-A0A133V944-F1
#
_entry.id   AF-A0A133V944-F1
#
_cell.length_a   1.000
_cell.length_b   1.000
_cell.length_c   1.000
_cell.angle_alpha   90.00
_cell.angle_beta   90.00
_cell.angle_gamma   90.00
#
_symmetry.space_group_name_H-M   'P 1'
#
loop_
_entity.id
_entity.type
_entity.pdbx_description
1 polymer ?
#
loop_
_entity_poly.entity_id
_entity_poly.type
_entity_poly.pdbx_seq_one_letter_code
_entity_poly.pdbx_strand_id
1 'polypeptide(L)'
;MKKALSKDWDFLVFMSPNGVRSASNLVNLTKFKIIAVGNRTKTKLEEYGCKEVIVPEKQSSAGVEEFLKEKDGSALAKKEIKGAENVIAYSIKPKKLLPIIDEYLGKKSDFTLLTSAGLLELLLQNAEEKGKEARLMEKLNDSFVISIGRKTTEFALPNNIWVNYELSKPSLESLFQRSLQ
;
A
#
# COMPACT_ATOMS: atom_id res chain seq x y z
N MET A 1 -17.54 0.64 7.57
CA MET A 1 -17.86 1.21 6.24
C MET A 1 -19.35 1.42 6.02
N LYS A 2 -20.22 0.40 6.08
CA LYS A 2 -21.69 0.58 5.90
C LYS A 2 -22.30 1.69 6.79
N LYS A 3 -21.95 1.74 8.09
CA LYS A 3 -22.39 2.79 9.02
C LYS A 3 -21.84 4.19 8.70
N ALA A 4 -20.68 4.29 8.07
CA ALA A 4 -20.13 5.57 7.66
C ALA A 4 -20.83 6.05 6.37
N LEU A 5 -21.07 5.14 5.42
CA LEU A 5 -21.78 5.41 4.17
C LEU A 5 -23.28 5.68 4.33
N SER A 6 -23.85 5.53 5.53
CA SER A 6 -25.24 5.91 5.82
C SER A 6 -25.41 7.38 6.18
N LYS A 7 -24.32 8.14 6.27
CA LYS A 7 -24.34 9.60 6.34
C LYS A 7 -24.33 10.17 4.92
N ASP A 8 -24.89 11.35 4.75
CA ASP A 8 -24.74 12.11 3.51
C ASP A 8 -23.33 12.71 3.45
N TRP A 9 -22.61 12.38 2.38
CA TRP A 9 -21.26 12.85 2.10
C TRP A 9 -21.26 13.62 0.78
N ASP A 10 -20.64 14.78 0.78
CA ASP A 10 -20.46 15.55 -0.46
C ASP A 10 -19.48 14.85 -1.40
N PHE A 11 -18.44 14.23 -0.84
CA PHE A 11 -17.41 13.53 -1.59
C PHE A 11 -17.07 12.15 -1.02
N LEU A 12 -16.90 11.18 -1.91
CA LEU A 12 -16.20 9.92 -1.61
C LEU A 12 -14.80 9.93 -2.22
N VAL A 13 -13.79 9.70 -1.39
CA VAL A 13 -12.38 9.69 -1.80
C VAL A 13 -11.83 8.27 -1.89
N PHE A 14 -11.37 7.90 -3.08
CA PHE A 14 -10.71 6.62 -3.35
C PHE A 14 -9.22 6.78 -3.59
N MET A 15 -8.44 6.19 -2.68
CA MET A 15 -6.97 6.20 -2.74
C MET A 15 -6.39 5.09 -3.64
N SER A 16 -7.20 4.11 -4.05
CA SER A 16 -6.72 2.95 -4.82
C SER A 16 -7.84 2.22 -5.56
N PRO A 17 -7.55 1.50 -6.65
CA PRO A 17 -8.53 0.65 -7.36
C PRO A 17 -9.14 -0.45 -6.48
N ASN A 18 -8.39 -0.98 -5.51
CA ASN A 18 -8.90 -1.96 -4.55
C ASN A 18 -9.97 -1.37 -3.62
N GLY A 19 -9.85 -0.08 -3.30
CA GLY A 19 -10.85 0.63 -2.50
C GLY A 19 -12.18 0.69 -3.24
N VAL A 20 -12.12 0.98 -4.53
CA VAL A 20 -13.28 1.02 -5.44
C VAL A 20 -13.98 -0.34 -5.47
N ARG A 21 -13.23 -1.42 -5.77
CA ARG A 21 -13.75 -2.80 -5.78
C ARG A 21 -14.43 -3.19 -4.47
N SER A 22 -13.87 -2.77 -3.34
CA SER A 22 -14.42 -3.12 -2.04
C SER A 22 -15.71 -2.36 -1.76
N ALA A 23 -15.77 -1.08 -2.13
CA ALA A 23 -16.95 -0.24 -1.91
C ALA A 23 -18.09 -0.54 -2.89
N SER A 24 -17.81 -0.89 -4.15
CA SER A 24 -18.83 -1.22 -5.15
C SER A 24 -19.71 -2.40 -4.76
N ASN A 25 -19.18 -3.32 -3.94
CA ASN A 25 -19.96 -4.45 -3.41
C ASN A 25 -20.90 -4.06 -2.26
N LEU A 26 -20.78 -2.84 -1.73
CA LEU A 26 -21.52 -2.39 -0.55
C LEU A 26 -22.55 -1.32 -0.87
N VAL A 27 -22.26 -0.45 -1.85
CA VAL A 27 -23.10 0.69 -2.23
C VAL A 27 -23.00 0.95 -3.73
N ASN A 28 -24.05 1.58 -4.29
CA ASN A 28 -23.99 2.10 -5.65
C ASN A 28 -23.15 3.40 -5.68
N LEU A 29 -21.96 3.32 -6.26
CA LEU A 29 -20.99 4.41 -6.32
C LEU A 29 -21.46 5.58 -7.20
N THR A 30 -22.34 5.34 -8.17
CA THR A 30 -22.77 6.40 -9.12
C THR A 30 -23.63 7.49 -8.48
N LYS A 31 -23.99 7.35 -7.20
CA LYS A 31 -24.79 8.33 -6.45
C LYS A 31 -23.97 9.43 -5.77
N PHE A 32 -22.64 9.31 -5.77
CA PHE A 32 -21.75 10.20 -5.05
C PHE A 32 -20.88 11.01 -6.00
N LYS A 33 -20.46 12.21 -5.59
CA LYS A 33 -19.32 12.87 -6.23
C LYS A 33 -18.05 12.17 -5.77
N ILE A 34 -17.19 11.80 -6.72
CA ILE A 34 -16.05 10.94 -6.43
C ILE A 34 -14.74 11.65 -6.71
N ILE A 35 -13.82 11.56 -5.75
CA ILE A 35 -12.43 11.97 -5.91
C ILE A 35 -11.58 10.70 -5.98
N ALA A 36 -10.81 10.56 -7.05
CA ALA A 36 -9.80 9.53 -7.21
C ALA A 36 -8.41 10.15 -7.05
N VAL A 37 -7.58 9.58 -6.18
CA VAL A 37 -6.21 10.10 -5.99
C VAL A 37 -5.39 10.07 -7.26
N GLY A 38 -5.61 9.10 -8.15
CA GLY A 38 -4.82 9.00 -9.37
C GLY A 38 -5.53 8.24 -10.48
N ASN A 39 -4.94 8.31 -11.67
CA ASN A 39 -5.57 7.86 -12.91
C ASN A 39 -6.00 6.39 -12.89
N ARG A 40 -5.20 5.50 -12.30
CA ARG A 40 -5.56 4.07 -12.17
C ARG A 40 -6.84 3.86 -11.36
N THR A 41 -7.06 4.68 -10.33
CA THR A 41 -8.27 4.63 -9.51
C THR A 41 -9.46 5.21 -10.25
N LYS A 42 -9.26 6.30 -11.00
CA LYS A 42 -10.28 6.90 -11.88
C LYS A 42 -10.78 5.89 -12.92
N THR A 43 -9.89 5.26 -13.67
CA THR A 43 -10.28 4.23 -14.65
C THR A 43 -11.13 3.13 -14.02
N LYS A 44 -10.75 2.68 -12.81
CA LYS A 44 -11.54 1.66 -12.10
C LYS A 44 -12.93 2.15 -11.71
N LEU A 45 -13.10 3.42 -11.35
CA LEU A 45 -14.41 4.01 -11.04
C LEU A 45 -15.28 4.15 -12.29
N GLU A 46 -14.68 4.54 -13.42
CA GLU A 46 -15.36 4.62 -14.71
C GLU A 46 -15.88 3.26 -15.16
N GLU A 47 -15.11 2.18 -14.95
CA GLU A 47 -15.57 0.79 -15.17
C GLU A 47 -16.82 0.43 -14.35
N TYR A 48 -17.03 1.05 -13.19
CA TYR A 48 -18.23 0.88 -12.35
C TYR A 48 -19.33 1.91 -12.65
N GLY A 49 -19.21 2.66 -13.75
CA GLY A 49 -20.23 3.58 -14.23
C GLY A 49 -20.17 4.99 -13.63
N CYS A 50 -19.13 5.33 -12.86
CA CYS A 50 -18.94 6.68 -12.35
C CYS A 50 -18.42 7.59 -13.47
N LYS A 51 -19.24 8.54 -13.93
CA LYS A 51 -18.90 9.41 -15.08
C LYS A 51 -18.13 10.66 -14.69
N GLU A 52 -18.37 11.19 -13.49
CA GLU A 52 -17.79 12.45 -13.00
C GLU A 52 -16.82 12.16 -11.86
N VAL A 53 -15.59 11.75 -12.23
CA VAL A 53 -14.51 11.46 -11.28
C VAL A 53 -13.49 12.59 -11.30
N ILE A 54 -13.36 13.26 -10.16
CA ILE A 54 -12.36 14.30 -9.92
C ILE A 54 -11.02 13.64 -9.63
N VAL A 55 -9.96 14.11 -10.28
CA VAL A 55 -8.58 13.73 -9.97
C VAL A 55 -7.81 15.00 -9.61
N PRO A 56 -7.29 15.14 -8.38
CA PRO A 56 -6.48 16.29 -8.03
C PRO A 56 -5.22 16.37 -8.91
N GLU A 57 -4.74 17.58 -9.15
CA GLU A 57 -3.51 17.82 -9.92
C GLU A 57 -2.32 17.05 -9.32
N LYS A 58 -2.16 17.15 -8.00
CA LYS A 58 -1.23 16.33 -7.23
C LYS A 58 -1.90 14.99 -6.91
N GLN A 59 -1.44 13.92 -7.55
CA GLN A 59 -1.97 12.56 -7.36
C GLN A 59 -1.49 11.90 -6.05
N SER A 60 -1.76 12.53 -4.91
CA SER A 60 -1.34 12.11 -3.57
C SER A 60 -2.40 12.45 -2.52
N SER A 61 -2.24 11.95 -1.28
CA SER A 61 -3.10 12.37 -0.16
C SER A 61 -3.09 13.88 0.05
N ALA A 62 -1.91 14.51 -0.04
CA ALA A 62 -1.77 15.96 0.14
C ALA A 62 -2.52 16.75 -0.95
N GLY A 63 -2.54 16.25 -2.20
CA GLY A 63 -3.33 16.88 -3.26
C GLY A 63 -4.84 16.80 -3.03
N VAL A 64 -5.33 15.72 -2.43
CA VAL A 64 -6.73 15.63 -1.99
C VAL A 64 -6.99 16.62 -0.85
N GLU A 65 -6.08 16.75 0.12
CA GLU A 65 -6.23 17.71 1.23
C GLU A 65 -6.31 19.16 0.74
N GLU A 66 -5.45 19.53 -0.22
CA GLU A 66 -5.50 20.85 -0.86
C GLU A 66 -6.85 21.07 -1.57
N PHE A 67 -7.30 20.09 -2.36
CA PHE A 67 -8.59 20.15 -3.04
C PHE A 67 -9.77 20.31 -2.06
N LEU A 68 -9.77 19.56 -0.96
CA LEU A 68 -10.83 19.62 0.05
C LEU A 68 -10.80 20.93 0.84
N LYS A 69 -9.65 21.58 1.01
CA LYS A 69 -9.59 22.92 1.65
C LYS A 69 -10.24 24.00 0.80
N GLU A 70 -10.17 23.87 -0.53
CA GLU A 70 -10.76 24.82 -1.48
C GLU A 70 -12.28 24.61 -1.67
N LYS A 71 -12.84 23.54 -1.11
CA LYS A 71 -14.25 23.17 -1.23
C LYS A 71 -14.88 23.08 0.14
N ASP A 72 -15.95 23.82 0.38
CA ASP A 72 -16.79 23.60 1.55
C ASP A 72 -17.57 22.29 1.33
N GLY A 73 -17.22 21.23 2.07
CA GLY A 73 -17.85 19.93 1.92
C GLY A 73 -17.29 18.84 2.82
N SER A 74 -18.15 17.87 3.12
CA SER A 74 -17.83 16.68 3.90
C SER A 74 -17.27 15.56 3.01
N ALA A 75 -16.18 14.93 3.41
CA ALA A 75 -15.53 13.87 2.65
C ALA A 75 -15.32 12.59 3.46
N LEU A 76 -15.48 11.43 2.81
CA LEU A 76 -15.15 10.12 3.36
C LEU A 76 -13.96 9.52 2.62
N ALA A 77 -12.89 9.15 3.32
CA ALA A 77 -11.62 8.72 2.72
C ALA A 77 -11.09 7.39 3.27
N LYS A 78 -10.26 6.68 2.48
CA LYS A 78 -9.76 5.33 2.81
C LYS A 78 -8.39 5.28 3.53
N LYS A 79 -7.91 6.38 4.08
CA LYS A 79 -6.64 6.52 4.81
C LYS A 79 -6.58 7.93 5.37
N GLU A 80 -5.77 8.16 6.40
CA GLU A 80 -5.56 9.48 7.01
C GLU A 80 -5.39 10.59 5.95
N ILE A 81 -6.46 11.37 5.78
CA ILE A 81 -6.56 12.60 5.00
C ILE A 81 -7.17 13.63 5.94
N LYS A 82 -6.51 14.79 6.08
CA LYS A 82 -7.06 15.90 6.85
C LYS A 82 -8.29 16.48 6.15
N GLY A 83 -9.34 16.76 6.94
CA GLY A 83 -10.62 17.28 6.40
C GLY A 83 -11.59 16.19 5.92
N ALA A 84 -11.26 14.90 6.08
CA ALA A 84 -12.14 13.79 5.74
C ALA A 84 -12.37 12.85 6.94
N GLU A 85 -13.55 12.22 7.01
CA GLU A 85 -13.77 11.06 7.87
C GLU A 85 -13.04 9.86 7.26
N ASN A 86 -12.10 9.29 8.02
CA ASN A 86 -11.23 8.23 7.52
C ASN A 86 -11.77 6.84 7.89
N VAL A 87 -11.99 5.98 6.89
CA VAL A 87 -12.55 4.64 7.07
C VAL A 87 -11.69 3.54 6.45
N ILE A 88 -11.62 2.41 7.14
CA ILE A 88 -10.96 1.21 6.63
C ILE A 88 -11.99 0.41 5.81
N ALA A 89 -11.83 0.42 4.48
CA ALA A 89 -12.72 -0.31 3.56
C ALA A 89 -12.34 -1.79 3.39
N TYR A 90 -11.04 -2.09 3.42
CA TYR A 90 -10.50 -3.44 3.45
C TYR A 90 -9.18 -3.42 4.20
N SER A 91 -8.87 -4.51 4.90
CA SER A 91 -7.56 -4.77 5.46
C SER A 91 -6.93 -5.94 4.73
N ILE A 92 -5.63 -5.83 4.45
CA ILE A 92 -4.86 -6.97 3.96
C ILE A 92 -4.49 -7.77 5.21
N LYS A 93 -5.13 -8.93 5.38
CA LYS A 93 -4.68 -9.93 6.36
C LYS A 93 -3.89 -10.98 5.60
N PRO A 94 -2.56 -11.00 5.68
CA PRO A 94 -1.79 -12.08 5.08
C PRO A 94 -2.21 -13.41 5.72
N LYS A 95 -2.61 -14.37 4.90
CA LYS A 95 -2.94 -15.72 5.36
C LYS A 95 -1.68 -16.57 5.28
N LYS A 96 -1.42 -17.37 6.33
CA LYS A 96 -0.35 -18.39 6.36
C LYS A 96 1.08 -17.82 6.26
N LEU A 97 1.40 -16.77 7.02
CA LEU A 97 2.78 -16.24 7.06
C LEU A 97 3.79 -17.24 7.62
N LEU A 98 3.41 -18.03 8.64
CA LEU A 98 4.34 -18.98 9.26
C LEU A 98 4.84 -20.06 8.32
N PRO A 99 3.99 -20.76 7.53
CA PRO A 99 4.47 -21.66 6.50
C PRO A 99 5.43 -21.01 5.49
N ILE A 100 5.20 -19.74 5.13
CA ILE A 100 6.06 -19.01 4.20
C ILE A 100 7.42 -18.72 4.83
N ILE A 101 7.44 -18.30 6.10
CA ILE A 101 8.68 -18.10 6.87
C ILE A 101 9.45 -19.42 6.95
N ASP A 102 8.78 -20.53 7.27
CA ASP A 102 9.41 -21.84 7.36
C ASP A 102 9.97 -22.34 6.04
N GLU A 103 9.23 -22.13 4.95
CA GLU A 103 9.69 -22.44 3.60
C GLU A 103 10.92 -21.62 3.22
N TYR A 104 10.91 -20.31 3.52
CA TYR A 104 12.06 -19.43 3.27
C TYR A 104 13.28 -19.82 4.10
N LEU A 105 13.10 -20.13 5.38
CA LEU A 105 14.18 -20.60 6.27
C LEU A 105 14.77 -21.95 5.82
N GLY A 106 13.97 -22.81 5.19
CA GLY A 106 14.40 -24.12 4.69
C GLY A 106 15.09 -24.09 3.31
N LYS A 107 15.01 -22.97 2.58
CA LYS A 107 15.60 -22.83 1.24
C LYS A 107 16.96 -22.14 1.30
N LYS A 108 17.86 -22.46 0.36
CA LYS A 108 19.03 -21.62 0.10
C LYS A 108 18.58 -20.46 -0.80
N SER A 109 18.89 -19.24 -0.39
CA SER A 109 18.54 -18.02 -1.11
C SER A 109 19.80 -17.20 -1.33
N ASP A 110 20.25 -17.07 -2.57
CA ASP A 110 21.42 -16.23 -2.89
C ASP A 110 21.05 -14.74 -2.88
N PHE A 111 19.79 -14.42 -3.21
CA PHE A 111 19.24 -13.07 -3.21
C PHE A 111 17.89 -13.02 -2.50
N THR A 112 17.64 -11.91 -1.80
CA THR A 112 16.32 -11.62 -1.21
C THR A 112 15.87 -10.24 -1.60
N LEU A 113 14.65 -10.12 -2.13
CA LEU A 113 14.06 -8.86 -2.50
C LEU A 113 13.02 -8.39 -1.47
N LEU A 114 13.28 -7.25 -0.85
CA LEU A 114 12.37 -6.57 0.07
C LEU A 114 11.50 -5.57 -0.69
N THR A 115 10.26 -5.97 -0.96
CA THR A 115 9.32 -5.18 -1.78
C THR A 115 8.55 -4.11 -1.01
N SER A 116 8.55 -4.14 0.33
CA SER A 116 7.94 -3.08 1.15
C SER A 116 8.30 -3.24 2.63
N ALA A 117 8.47 -2.12 3.33
CA ALA A 117 8.63 -2.09 4.80
C ALA A 117 7.50 -2.84 5.53
N GLY A 118 6.23 -2.61 5.17
CA GLY A 118 5.10 -3.23 5.87
C GLY A 118 5.04 -4.76 5.73
N LEU A 119 5.50 -5.33 4.61
CA LEU A 119 5.63 -6.78 4.49
C LEU A 119 6.75 -7.31 5.38
N LEU A 120 7.90 -6.63 5.42
CA LEU A 120 9.01 -7.01 6.27
C LEU A 120 8.61 -6.95 7.76
N GLU A 121 7.96 -5.87 8.18
CA GLU A 121 7.39 -5.72 9.52
C GLU A 121 6.48 -6.88 9.89
N LEU A 122 5.53 -7.23 9.02
CA LEU A 122 4.61 -8.35 9.26
C LEU A 122 5.34 -9.69 9.40
N LEU A 123 6.38 -9.92 8.58
CA LEU A 123 7.18 -11.15 8.66
C LEU A 123 7.97 -11.21 9.98
N LEU A 124 8.60 -10.11 10.40
CA LEU A 124 9.35 -10.03 11.66
C LEU A 124 8.44 -10.25 12.87
N GLN A 125 7.31 -9.54 12.95
CA GLN A 125 6.33 -9.72 14.03
C GLN A 125 5.81 -11.17 14.11
N ASN A 126 5.47 -11.77 12.97
CA ASN A 126 4.99 -13.17 12.96
C ASN A 126 6.10 -14.16 13.31
N ALA A 127 7.36 -13.87 12.95
CA ALA A 127 8.49 -14.69 13.34
C ALA A 127 8.77 -14.57 14.85
N GLU A 128 8.68 -13.36 15.42
CA GLU A 128 8.83 -13.10 16.86
C GLU A 128 7.78 -13.86 17.68
N GLU A 129 6.51 -13.79 17.29
CA GLU A 129 5.40 -14.54 17.93
C GLU A 129 5.65 -16.06 18.01
N LYS A 130 6.55 -16.60 17.19
CA LYS A 130 6.93 -18.01 17.15
C LYS A 130 8.39 -18.29 17.50
N GLY A 131 9.12 -17.29 18.00
CA GLY A 131 10.53 -17.43 18.39
C GLY A 131 11.49 -17.71 17.23
N LYS A 132 11.15 -17.27 16.01
CA LYS A 132 11.93 -17.46 14.77
C LYS A 132 12.58 -16.19 14.25
N GLU A 133 12.37 -15.05 14.91
CA GLU A 133 12.83 -13.74 14.45
C GLU A 133 14.35 -13.70 14.20
N ALA A 134 15.16 -14.11 15.19
CA ALA A 134 16.61 -14.15 15.06
C ALA A 134 17.07 -14.98 13.86
N ARG A 135 16.46 -16.16 13.67
CA ARG A 135 16.76 -17.05 12.54
C ARG A 135 16.34 -16.45 11.21
N LEU A 136 15.22 -15.72 11.16
CA LEU A 136 14.78 -15.02 9.96
C LEU A 136 15.74 -13.88 9.60
N MET A 137 16.17 -13.09 10.59
CA MET A 137 17.15 -12.02 10.39
C MET A 137 18.50 -12.55 9.89
N GLU A 138 19.02 -13.60 10.54
CA GLU A 138 20.24 -14.29 10.10
C GLU A 138 20.10 -14.76 8.64
N LYS A 139 18.97 -15.43 8.33
CA LYS A 139 18.71 -15.91 6.97
C LYS A 139 18.62 -14.80 5.92
N LEU A 140 18.09 -13.64 6.30
CA LEU A 140 18.06 -12.46 5.42
C LEU A 140 19.48 -11.95 5.16
N ASN A 141 20.28 -11.82 6.21
CA ASN A 141 21.66 -11.33 6.13
C ASN A 141 22.62 -12.31 5.43
N ASP A 142 22.31 -13.60 5.43
CA ASP A 142 23.04 -14.61 4.65
C ASP A 142 22.82 -14.50 3.13
N SER A 143 21.78 -13.77 2.72
CA SER A 143 21.46 -13.54 1.31
C SER A 143 21.91 -12.15 0.86
N PHE A 144 22.09 -11.94 -0.44
CA PHE A 144 22.27 -10.60 -0.98
C PHE A 144 20.91 -9.88 -0.99
N VAL A 145 20.71 -8.98 -0.02
CA VAL A 145 19.44 -8.29 0.19
C VAL A 145 19.33 -7.07 -0.71
N ILE A 146 18.23 -7.02 -1.45
CA ILE A 146 17.87 -5.93 -2.35
C ILE A 146 16.60 -5.26 -1.79
N SER A 147 16.65 -3.94 -1.62
CA SER A 147 15.50 -3.14 -1.22
C SER A 147 14.87 -2.47 -2.43
N ILE A 148 13.53 -2.49 -2.52
CA ILE A 148 12.80 -1.80 -3.59
C ILE A 148 12.96 -0.27 -3.52
N GLY A 149 13.39 0.29 -2.38
CA GLY A 149 13.62 1.72 -2.25
C GLY A 149 13.74 2.20 -0.81
N ARG A 150 14.13 3.48 -0.69
CA ARG A 150 14.45 4.20 0.55
C ARG A 150 13.66 3.81 1.80
N LYS A 151 12.32 3.84 1.74
CA LYS A 151 11.46 3.55 2.90
C LYS A 151 11.62 2.14 3.44
N THR A 152 11.87 1.16 2.58
CA THR A 152 12.10 -0.22 2.99
C THR A 152 13.48 -0.36 3.61
N THR A 153 14.49 0.33 3.08
CA THR A 153 15.85 0.36 3.64
C THR A 153 15.89 1.02 5.01
N GLU A 154 15.23 2.17 5.17
CA GLU A 154 15.11 2.89 6.45
C GLU A 154 14.40 2.07 7.51
N PHE A 155 13.52 1.15 7.12
CA PHE A 155 12.92 0.19 8.04
C PHE A 155 13.82 -1.03 8.32
N ALA A 156 14.55 -1.53 7.33
CA ALA A 156 15.38 -2.73 7.47
C ALA A 156 16.61 -2.52 8.37
N LEU A 157 17.34 -1.41 8.20
CA LEU A 157 18.61 -1.18 8.90
C LEU A 157 18.45 -1.14 10.44
N PRO A 158 17.46 -0.45 11.04
CA PRO A 158 17.24 -0.47 12.48
C PRO A 158 16.84 -1.86 13.02
N ASN A 159 16.33 -2.74 12.16
CA ASN A 159 15.97 -4.13 12.49
C ASN A 159 17.15 -5.11 12.22
N ASN A 160 18.39 -4.61 12.16
CA ASN A 160 19.61 -5.41 11.95
C ASN A 160 19.60 -6.24 10.65
N ILE A 161 18.86 -5.80 9.63
CA ILE A 161 18.88 -6.42 8.30
C ILE A 161 19.74 -5.56 7.39
N TRP A 162 20.86 -6.12 6.95
CA TRP A 162 21.77 -5.47 6.02
C TRP A 162 21.15 -5.42 4.63
N VAL A 163 21.21 -4.27 3.97
CA VAL A 163 20.73 -4.07 2.60
C VAL A 163 21.94 -3.88 1.69
N ASN A 164 22.22 -4.85 0.83
CA ASN A 164 23.35 -4.81 -0.09
C ASN A 164 23.11 -3.86 -1.27
N TYR A 165 21.85 -3.69 -1.69
CA TYR A 165 21.50 -2.81 -2.80
C TYR A 165 20.11 -2.18 -2.63
N GLU A 166 20.00 -0.88 -2.87
CA GLU A 166 18.73 -0.16 -2.93
C GLU A 166 18.44 0.27 -4.36
N LEU A 167 17.23 -0.03 -4.87
CA LEU A 167 16.84 0.42 -6.19
C LEU A 167 16.63 1.92 -6.23
N SER A 168 17.15 2.55 -7.29
CA SER A 168 16.98 4.00 -7.54
C SER A 168 15.54 4.38 -7.88
N LYS A 169 14.77 3.44 -8.44
CA LYS A 169 13.34 3.58 -8.72
C LYS A 169 12.60 2.38 -8.15
N PRO A 170 11.43 2.56 -7.50
CA PRO A 170 10.69 1.46 -6.89
C PRO A 170 9.92 0.63 -7.93
N SER A 171 10.63 0.02 -8.87
CA SER A 171 10.09 -0.91 -9.86
C SER A 171 10.99 -2.11 -10.02
N LEU A 172 10.40 -3.30 -10.19
CA LEU A 172 11.16 -4.52 -10.49
C LEU A 172 11.93 -4.40 -11.81
N GLU A 173 11.39 -3.64 -12.77
CA GLU A 173 12.04 -3.38 -14.06
C GLU A 173 13.41 -2.73 -13.88
N SER A 174 13.59 -1.88 -12.87
CA SER A 174 14.87 -1.25 -12.58
C SER A 174 15.96 -2.24 -12.16
N LEU A 175 15.61 -3.45 -11.71
CA LEU A 175 16.57 -4.55 -11.47
C LEU A 175 17.18 -5.08 -12.77
N PHE A 176 16.43 -5.01 -13.87
CA PHE A 176 16.80 -5.60 -15.14
C PHE A 176 17.29 -4.57 -16.16
N GLN A 177 17.24 -3.28 -15.83
CA GLN A 177 17.86 -2.24 -16.63
C GLN A 177 19.38 -2.38 -16.50
N ARG A 178 19.96 -3.14 -17.43
CA ARG A 178 21.40 -3.15 -17.66
C ARG A 178 21.84 -1.70 -17.84
N SER A 179 22.80 -1.27 -17.03
CA SER A 179 23.73 -0.24 -17.46
C SER A 179 24.36 -0.74 -18.75
N LEU A 180 23.86 -0.26 -19.89
CA LEU A 180 24.60 -0.26 -21.14
C LEU A 180 25.82 0.62 -20.86
N GLN A 181 26.91 0.00 -20.41
CA GLN A 181 28.25 0.57 -20.53
C GLN A 181 28.77 0.25 -21.93
#